data_AF-A0A7U3NST4-F1
#
_entry.id   AF-A0A7U3NST4-F1
#
_cell.length_a   1.000
_cell.length_b   1.000
_cell.length_c   1.000
_cell.angle_alpha   90.00
_cell.angle_beta   90.00
_cell.angle_gamma   90.00
#
_symmetry.space_group_name_H-M   'P 1'
#
loop_
_entity.id
_entity.type
_entity.pdbx_description
1 polymer ?
#
loop_
_entity_poly.entity_id
_entity_poly.type
_entity_poly.pdbx_seq_one_letter_code
_entity_poly.pdbx_strand_id
1 'polypeptide(L)'
;DSEPNLLVRACNQLGQFLSNRETNLRYLALESMCNLATSDFSHEAVKKHKEVIILSMKMEKDVSVRQQAVDLLYAMCDKTNAEEIVQEMLNYLETADYSIREEMVLKVAILAEKYAL
;
A
#
# COMPACT_ATOMS: atom_id res chain seq x y z
N ASP A 1 5.00 21.09 17.53
CA ASP A 1 4.68 21.66 16.20
C ASP A 1 5.55 21.24 15.02
N SER A 2 6.66 20.50 15.20
CA SER A 2 7.53 20.12 14.06
C SER A 2 7.27 18.72 13.49
N GLU A 3 6.79 17.79 14.32
CA GLU A 3 6.64 16.37 13.96
C GLU A 3 5.69 16.07 12.78
N PRO A 4 4.46 16.60 12.70
CA PRO A 4 3.55 16.27 11.59
C PRO A 4 4.10 16.75 10.23
N ASN A 5 4.72 17.93 10.18
CA ASN A 5 5.34 18.45 8.96
C ASN A 5 6.55 17.61 8.51
N LEU A 6 7.30 17.02 9.45
CA LEU A 6 8.41 16.12 9.14
C LEU A 6 7.89 14.80 8.56
N LEU A 7 6.83 14.23 9.13
CA LEU A 7 6.21 12.99 8.63
C LEU A 7 5.66 13.16 7.21
N VAL A 8 5.01 14.29 6.92
CA VAL A 8 4.52 14.60 5.56
C VAL A 8 5.69 14.73 4.57
N ARG A 9 6.79 15.38 4.96
CA ARG A 9 8.00 15.48 4.11
C ARG A 9 8.63 14.11 3.87
N ALA A 10 8.71 13.27 4.90
CA ALA A 10 9.21 11.91 4.79
C ALA A 10 8.35 11.11 3.80
N CYS A 11 7.02 11.18 3.92
CA CYS A 11 6.10 10.53 2.99
C CYS A 11 6.32 10.97 1.55
N ASN A 12 6.43 12.27 1.29
CA ASN A 12 6.68 12.78 -0.06
C ASN A 12 8.02 12.27 -0.64
N GLN A 13 9.06 12.15 0.20
CA GLN A 13 10.36 11.64 -0.24
C GLN A 13 10.29 10.13 -0.53
N LEU A 14 9.63 9.36 0.34
CA LEU A 14 9.39 7.94 0.10
C LEU A 14 8.57 7.71 -1.17
N GLY A 15 7.61 8.59 -1.47
CA GLY A 15 6.81 8.53 -2.69
C GLY A 15 7.63 8.61 -3.97
N GLN A 16 8.75 9.35 -3.95
CA GLN A 16 9.69 9.37 -5.07
C GLN A 16 10.46 8.05 -5.20
N PHE A 17 10.75 7.40 -4.08
CA PHE A 17 11.45 6.12 -4.07
C PHE A 17 10.60 4.95 -4.55
N LEU A 18 9.27 5.03 -4.46
CA LEU A 18 8.36 4.03 -5.04
C LEU A 18 8.53 3.84 -6.56
N SER A 19 9.00 4.87 -7.26
CA SER A 19 9.25 4.82 -8.72
C SER A 19 10.75 4.72 -9.05
N ASN A 20 11.60 4.40 -8.07
CA ASN A 20 13.04 4.27 -8.28
C ASN A 20 13.36 3.06 -9.16
N ARG A 21 14.48 3.08 -9.89
CA ARG A 21 14.94 1.94 -10.70
C ARG A 21 15.39 0.76 -9.84
N GLU A 22 15.90 1.02 -8.63
CA GLU A 22 16.38 -0.01 -7.73
C GLU A 22 15.23 -0.66 -6.95
N THR A 23 15.06 -1.98 -7.12
CA THR A 23 14.00 -2.77 -6.46
C THR A 23 14.07 -2.67 -4.94
N ASN A 24 15.28 -2.71 -4.37
CA ASN A 24 15.47 -2.61 -2.92
C ASN A 24 15.00 -1.26 -2.36
N LEU A 25 15.21 -0.17 -3.10
CA LEU A 25 14.71 1.15 -2.69
C LEU A 25 13.19 1.23 -2.74
N ARG A 26 12.57 0.63 -3.75
CA ARG A 26 11.10 0.53 -3.83
C ARG A 26 10.54 -0.30 -2.67
N TYR A 27 11.16 -1.44 -2.36
CA TYR A 27 10.79 -2.28 -1.22
C TYR A 27 10.83 -1.51 0.11
N LEU A 28 11.99 -0.91 0.43
CA LEU A 28 12.17 -0.15 1.67
C LEU A 28 11.24 1.05 1.76
N ALA A 29 10.91 1.67 0.62
CA ALA A 29 9.95 2.76 0.58
C ALA A 29 8.53 2.30 0.94
N LEU A 30 8.07 1.16 0.39
CA LEU A 30 6.78 0.58 0.73
C LEU A 30 6.71 0.17 2.22
N GLU A 31 7.76 -0.50 2.72
CA GLU A 31 7.85 -0.90 4.14
C GLU A 31 7.81 0.31 5.07
N SER A 32 8.58 1.35 4.76
CA SER A 32 8.60 2.60 5.54
C SER A 32 7.26 3.33 5.50
N MET A 33 6.59 3.35 4.35
CA MET A 33 5.25 3.93 4.22
C MET A 33 4.20 3.18 5.02
N CYS A 34 4.35 1.86 5.20
CA CYS A 34 3.42 1.07 6.00
C CYS A 34 3.40 1.57 7.46
N ASN A 35 4.58 1.85 8.01
CA ASN A 35 4.70 2.47 9.33
C ASN A 35 4.05 3.86 9.37
N LEU A 36 4.24 4.68 8.33
CA LEU A 36 3.62 6.01 8.24
C LEU A 36 2.09 5.97 8.08
N ALA A 37 1.55 4.92 7.47
CA ALA A 37 0.11 4.73 7.30
C ALA A 37 -0.60 4.52 8.65
N THR A 38 0.10 4.06 9.68
CA THR A 38 -0.49 3.86 11.03
C THR A 38 -0.64 5.15 11.83
N SER A 39 -0.02 6.25 11.39
CA SER A 39 -0.07 7.54 12.08
C SER A 39 -1.10 8.47 11.44
N ASP A 40 -2.03 9.00 12.25
CA ASP A 40 -3.07 9.94 11.81
C ASP A 40 -2.50 11.19 11.12
N PHE A 41 -1.28 11.61 11.49
CA PHE A 41 -0.65 12.81 10.93
C PHE A 41 -0.10 12.61 9.52
N SER A 42 0.25 11.38 9.13
CA SER A 42 0.82 11.05 7.81
C SER A 42 -0.11 10.24 6.93
N HIS A 43 -1.22 9.71 7.46
CA HIS A 43 -2.15 8.86 6.73
C HIS A 43 -2.63 9.51 5.41
N GLU A 44 -3.04 10.77 5.46
CA GLU A 44 -3.47 11.52 4.26
C GLU A 44 -2.34 11.77 3.26
N ALA A 45 -1.09 11.87 3.71
CA ALA A 45 0.06 11.99 2.81
C ALA A 45 0.32 10.66 2.09
N VAL A 46 0.21 9.52 2.78
CA VAL A 46 0.38 8.19 2.19
C VAL A 46 -0.69 7.94 1.12
N LYS A 47 -1.94 8.33 1.39
CA LYS A 47 -3.06 8.21 0.45
C LYS A 47 -2.84 8.87 -0.90
N LYS A 48 -2.03 9.95 -0.97
CA LYS A 48 -1.68 10.60 -2.25
C LYS A 48 -0.84 9.72 -3.17
N HIS A 49 -0.19 8.69 -2.65
CA HIS A 49 0.64 7.77 -3.42
C HIS A 49 -0.07 6.46 -3.78
N LYS A 50 -1.38 6.33 -3.47
CA LYS A 50 -2.18 5.12 -3.71
C LYS A 50 -2.04 4.55 -5.11
N GLU A 51 -2.12 5.38 -6.15
CA GLU A 51 -2.01 4.93 -7.55
C GLU A 51 -0.67 4.24 -7.83
N VAL A 52 0.43 4.79 -7.31
CA VAL A 52 1.78 4.21 -7.45
C VAL A 52 1.88 2.89 -6.68
N ILE A 53 1.26 2.80 -5.50
CA ILE A 53 1.26 1.58 -4.68
C ILE A 53 0.44 0.46 -5.37
N ILE A 54 -0.72 0.79 -5.93
CA ILE A 54 -1.52 -0.14 -6.76
C ILE A 54 -0.69 -0.62 -7.96
N LEU A 55 0.05 0.28 -8.60
CA LEU A 55 0.94 -0.07 -9.70
C LEU A 55 2.03 -1.04 -9.26
N SER A 56 2.65 -0.82 -8.09
CA SER A 56 3.65 -1.73 -7.51
C SER A 56 3.08 -3.12 -7.27
N MET A 57 1.86 -3.23 -6.72
CA MET A 57 1.17 -4.52 -6.55
C MET A 57 0.99 -5.27 -7.88
N LYS A 58 0.61 -4.55 -8.95
CA LYS A 58 0.30 -5.17 -10.25
C LYS A 58 1.53 -5.49 -11.10
N MET A 59 2.51 -4.59 -11.13
CA MET A 59 3.56 -4.58 -12.16
C MET A 59 4.96 -5.00 -11.67
N GLU A 60 5.19 -5.07 -10.37
CA GLU A 60 6.50 -5.51 -9.86
C GLU A 60 6.79 -6.97 -10.22
N LYS A 61 8.03 -7.22 -10.62
CA LYS A 61 8.50 -8.58 -10.95
C LYS A 61 8.80 -9.39 -9.69
N ASP A 62 9.21 -8.70 -8.62
CA ASP A 62 9.57 -9.32 -7.37
C ASP A 62 8.32 -9.48 -6.50
N VAL A 63 8.01 -10.73 -6.15
CA VAL A 63 6.85 -11.11 -5.33
C VAL A 63 6.88 -10.44 -3.97
N SER A 64 8.06 -10.26 -3.36
CA SER A 64 8.19 -9.62 -2.05
C SER A 64 7.76 -8.14 -2.09
N VAL A 65 8.05 -7.44 -3.19
CA VAL A 65 7.63 -6.04 -3.38
C VAL A 65 6.12 -5.97 -3.60
N ARG A 66 5.54 -6.92 -4.34
CA ARG A 66 4.08 -7.00 -4.50
C ARG A 66 3.37 -7.27 -3.19
N GLN A 67 3.91 -8.16 -2.36
CA GLN A 67 3.39 -8.45 -1.03
C GLN A 67 3.44 -7.22 -0.12
N GLN A 68 4.58 -6.52 -0.11
CA GLN A 68 4.73 -5.28 0.65
C GLN A 68 3.77 -4.17 0.17
N ALA A 69 3.45 -4.12 -1.13
CA ALA A 69 2.44 -3.20 -1.65
C ALA A 69 1.03 -3.56 -1.17
N VAL A 70 0.67 -4.85 -1.12
CA VAL A 70 -0.61 -5.32 -0.54
C VAL A 70 -0.69 -4.97 0.94
N ASP A 71 0.39 -5.13 1.70
CA ASP A 71 0.46 -4.72 3.12
C ASP A 71 0.16 -3.25 3.30
N LEU A 72 0.81 -2.41 2.48
CA LEU A 72 0.63 -0.98 2.53
C LEU A 72 -0.80 -0.57 2.15
N LEU A 73 -1.38 -1.16 1.10
CA LEU A 73 -2.77 -0.92 0.70
C LEU A 73 -3.73 -1.28 1.82
N TYR A 74 -3.51 -2.40 2.50
CA TYR A 74 -4.29 -2.80 3.67
C TYR A 74 -4.15 -1.79 4.82
N ALA A 75 -2.93 -1.37 5.14
CA ALA A 75 -2.65 -0.44 6.25
C ALA A 75 -3.20 0.96 6.01
N MET A 76 -3.17 1.46 4.77
CA MET A 76 -3.68 2.79 4.40
C MET A 76 -5.19 2.81 4.10
N CYS A 77 -5.86 1.67 4.18
CA CYS A 77 -7.26 1.55 3.81
C CYS A 77 -8.16 2.21 4.86
N ASP A 78 -9.04 3.10 4.42
CA ASP A 78 -10.07 3.76 5.21
C ASP A 78 -11.42 3.79 4.48
N LYS A 79 -12.44 4.37 5.09
CA LYS A 79 -13.79 4.45 4.51
C LYS A 79 -13.86 5.19 3.17
N THR A 80 -12.87 6.03 2.86
CA THR A 80 -12.86 6.85 1.64
C THR A 80 -12.26 6.14 0.44
N ASN A 81 -11.47 5.09 0.66
CA ASN A 81 -10.76 4.37 -0.40
C ASN A 81 -10.97 2.84 -0.38
N ALA A 82 -11.71 2.30 0.59
CA ALA A 82 -11.90 0.87 0.77
C ALA A 82 -12.46 0.15 -0.46
N GLU A 83 -13.50 0.70 -1.08
CA GLU A 83 -14.15 0.11 -2.26
C GLU A 83 -13.15 -0.08 -3.40
N GLU A 84 -12.39 0.97 -3.72
CA GLU A 84 -11.39 0.95 -4.79
C GLU A 84 -10.23 0.01 -4.46
N ILE A 85 -9.70 0.04 -3.23
CA ILE A 85 -8.60 -0.83 -2.83
C ILE A 85 -9.01 -2.30 -2.91
N VAL A 86 -10.18 -2.65 -2.38
CA VAL A 86 -10.69 -4.02 -2.42
C VAL A 86 -10.94 -4.48 -3.85
N GLN A 87 -11.54 -3.63 -4.69
CA GLN A 87 -11.74 -3.95 -6.10
C GLN A 87 -10.41 -4.22 -6.81
N GLU A 88 -9.38 -3.42 -6.54
CA GLU A 88 -8.07 -3.60 -7.17
C GLU A 88 -7.32 -4.84 -6.67
N MET A 89 -7.46 -5.18 -5.39
CA MET A 89 -6.94 -6.44 -4.85
C MET A 89 -7.65 -7.65 -5.48
N LEU A 90 -8.98 -7.60 -5.66
CA LEU A 90 -9.75 -8.65 -6.32
C LEU A 90 -9.34 -8.82 -7.79
N ASN A 91 -9.18 -7.73 -8.53
CA ASN A 91 -8.69 -7.77 -9.91
C ASN A 91 -7.29 -8.41 -10.00
N TYR A 92 -6.41 -8.07 -9.06
CA TYR A 92 -5.07 -8.64 -9.04
C TYR A 92 -5.06 -10.12 -8.64
N LEU A 93 -5.98 -10.56 -7.76
CA LEU A 93 -6.09 -11.93 -7.27
C LEU A 93 -6.19 -12.98 -8.39
N GLU A 94 -6.83 -12.62 -9.52
CA GLU A 94 -6.98 -13.51 -10.68
C GLU A 94 -5.63 -13.95 -11.28
N THR A 95 -4.63 -13.09 -11.19
CA THR A 95 -3.30 -13.28 -11.82
C THR A 95 -2.16 -13.38 -10.81
N ALA A 96 -2.45 -13.21 -9.52
CA ALA A 96 -1.48 -13.28 -8.44
C ALA A 96 -0.85 -14.68 -8.28
N ASP A 97 0.37 -14.77 -7.78
CA ASP A 97 1.04 -16.05 -7.49
C ASP A 97 0.36 -16.78 -6.32
N TYR A 98 0.44 -18.11 -6.31
CA TYR A 98 -0.12 -18.91 -5.20
C TYR A 98 0.40 -18.50 -3.82
N SER A 99 1.64 -18.04 -3.71
CA SER A 99 2.27 -17.64 -2.45
C SER A 99 1.66 -16.41 -1.79
N ILE A 100 1.01 -15.52 -2.56
CA ILE A 100 0.42 -14.27 -2.04
C ILE A 100 -1.12 -14.35 -1.93
N ARG A 101 -1.76 -15.25 -2.67
CA ARG A 101 -3.23 -15.34 -2.75
C ARG A 101 -3.90 -15.54 -1.40
N GLU A 102 -3.41 -16.49 -0.59
CA GLU A 102 -4.05 -16.82 0.68
C GLU A 102 -4.12 -15.61 1.61
N GLU A 103 -3.00 -14.92 1.79
CA GLU A 103 -2.92 -13.72 2.61
C GLU A 103 -3.77 -12.57 2.04
N MET A 104 -3.76 -12.39 0.72
CA MET A 104 -4.53 -11.33 0.07
C MET A 104 -6.04 -11.56 0.20
N VAL A 105 -6.52 -12.80 0.06
CA VAL A 105 -7.93 -13.16 0.28
C VAL A 105 -8.36 -12.83 1.70
N LEU A 106 -7.53 -13.17 2.70
CA LEU A 106 -7.82 -12.86 4.10
C LEU A 106 -7.93 -11.35 4.32
N LYS A 107 -7.00 -10.56 3.78
CA LYS A 107 -7.04 -9.09 3.88
C LYS A 107 -8.25 -8.49 3.20
N VAL A 108 -8.59 -8.95 1.99
CA VAL A 108 -9.79 -8.51 1.28
C VAL A 108 -11.05 -8.80 2.11
N ALA A 109 -11.16 -10.01 2.69
CA ALA A 109 -12.29 -10.36 3.54
C ALA A 109 -12.40 -9.45 4.77
N ILE A 110 -11.27 -9.19 5.45
CA ILE A 110 -11.23 -8.28 6.62
C ILE A 110 -11.64 -6.86 6.22
N LEU A 111 -11.14 -6.33 5.11
CA LEU A 111 -11.48 -4.98 4.65
C LEU A 111 -12.95 -4.87 4.24
N ALA A 112 -13.48 -5.86 3.51
CA ALA A 112 -14.88 -5.90 3.10
C ALA A 112 -15.82 -5.96 4.32
N GLU A 113 -15.51 -6.78 5.32
CA GLU A 113 -16.27 -6.85 6.57
C GLU A 113 -16.17 -5.54 7.37
N LYS A 114 -14.95 -5.00 7.54
CA LYS A 114 -14.70 -3.77 8.31
C LYS A 114 -15.43 -2.55 7.73
N TYR A 115 -15.52 -2.46 6.41
CA TYR A 115 -16.10 -1.30 5.73
C TYR A 115 -17.51 -1.54 5.15
N ALA A 116 -18.06 -2.74 5.34
CA ALA A 116 -19.38 -3.14 4.86
C ALA A 116 -19.58 -2.86 3.35
N LEU A 117 -18.62 -3.33 2.56
CA LEU A 117 -18.62 -3.24 1.09
C LEU A 117 -19.58 -4.25 0.44
#